data_AF-A0A7K6KT37-F1
#
_entry.id   AF-A0A7K6KT37-F1
#
_cell.length_a   1.000
_cell.length_b   1.000
_cell.length_c   1.000
_cell.angle_alpha   90.00
_cell.angle_beta   90.00
_cell.angle_gamma   90.00
#
_symmetry.space_group_name_H-M   'P 1'
#
loop_
_entity.id
_entity.type
_entity.pdbx_description
1 polymer ?
#
loop_
_entity_poly.entity_id
_entity_poly.type
_entity_poly.pdbx_seq_one_letter_code
_entity_poly.pdbx_strand_id
1 'polypeptide(L)'
;PENLLLASKCKGAAVKLADFGLAIEVQGDQQAWFGFAGTPGYLSPEVLRKEAYGKPVDIWACGVILYILLVGYPPFWDEDQHKLYQQIKAGAYDFPSPEWDTVTPEAKNLINQMLTINPAKRITAHEALKHPWVCQRSTVASMMHRQETVECLKKFNARRKLKVRGLVGEAWAGDALTLSPPAAAKSLLNKKADGVKPQTNSTKGSAGVTSPKGTLPPTALQESSDSTNTTIEDEDTKARKQEIIKITEQLIEAVNNGDFEAYA
;
A
#
# COMPACT_ATOMS: atom_id res chain seq x y z
N PRO A 1 9.10 -1.07 -3.31
CA PRO A 1 10.17 -1.17 -4.34
C PRO A 1 11.09 0.06 -4.44
N GLU A 2 10.71 1.15 -3.78
CA GLU A 2 11.43 2.40 -3.53
C GLU A 2 12.88 2.14 -3.07
N ASN A 3 13.03 1.20 -2.12
CA ASN A 3 14.27 0.79 -1.45
C ASN A 3 15.25 0.00 -2.32
N LEU A 4 15.00 -0.13 -3.64
CA LEU A 4 15.89 -0.80 -4.61
C LEU A 4 16.36 0.19 -5.68
N LEU A 5 17.61 0.64 -5.55
CA LEU A 5 18.23 1.65 -6.41
C LEU A 5 19.29 1.02 -7.32
N LEU A 6 19.58 1.67 -8.46
CA LEU A 6 20.75 1.33 -9.29
C LEU A 6 21.92 2.25 -8.92
N ALA A 7 23.11 1.66 -8.74
CA ALA A 7 24.31 2.39 -8.32
C ALA A 7 24.80 3.45 -9.33
N SER A 8 24.41 3.35 -10.60
CA SER A 8 24.66 4.34 -11.64
C SER A 8 23.69 4.18 -12.82
N LYS A 9 23.80 5.06 -13.83
CA LYS A 9 23.06 4.95 -15.11
C LYS A 9 23.70 3.97 -16.11
N CYS A 10 24.79 3.31 -15.76
CA CYS A 10 25.53 2.43 -16.67
C CYS A 10 24.79 1.08 -16.90
N LYS A 11 24.97 0.48 -18.09
CA LYS A 11 24.53 -0.91 -18.32
C LYS A 11 25.28 -1.83 -17.35
N GLY A 12 24.57 -2.72 -16.67
CA GLY A 12 25.15 -3.62 -15.66
C GLY A 12 25.43 -2.97 -14.30
N ALA A 13 24.93 -1.75 -14.03
CA ALA A 13 25.03 -1.15 -12.69
C ALA A 13 24.41 -2.05 -11.61
N ALA A 14 25.14 -2.21 -10.49
CA ALA A 14 24.67 -3.02 -9.37
C ALA A 14 23.40 -2.43 -8.72
N VAL A 15 22.51 -3.31 -8.26
CA VAL A 15 21.39 -2.94 -7.40
C VAL A 15 21.92 -2.70 -5.99
N LYS A 16 21.44 -1.64 -5.32
CA LYS A 16 21.69 -1.33 -3.92
C LYS A 16 20.37 -1.26 -3.16
N LEU A 17 20.33 -1.88 -1.98
CA LEU A 17 19.31 -1.60 -0.98
C LEU A 17 19.54 -0.21 -0.38
N ALA A 18 18.46 0.50 -0.08
CA ALA A 18 18.47 1.84 0.49
C ALA A 18 17.27 2.03 1.43
N ASP A 19 17.35 3.05 2.29
CA ASP A 19 16.38 3.33 3.36
C ASP A 19 16.16 2.15 4.33
N PHE A 20 16.84 2.24 5.46
CA PHE A 20 16.77 1.31 6.59
C PHE A 20 16.03 1.93 7.78
N GLY A 21 15.19 2.97 7.57
CA GLY A 21 14.49 3.68 8.64
C GLY A 21 13.47 2.85 9.44
N LEU A 22 13.12 1.64 8.96
CA LEU A 22 12.31 0.64 9.65
C LEU A 22 13.10 -0.65 9.97
N ALA A 23 14.43 -0.64 9.84
CA ALA A 23 15.26 -1.79 10.17
C ALA A 23 15.39 -1.95 11.69
N ILE A 24 15.53 -3.21 12.13
CA ILE A 24 15.66 -3.60 13.54
C ILE A 24 16.86 -4.52 13.71
N GLU A 25 17.54 -4.43 14.85
CA GLU A 25 18.55 -5.41 15.22
C GLU A 25 17.87 -6.64 15.85
N VAL A 26 18.31 -7.84 15.46
CA VAL A 26 17.78 -9.12 15.93
C VAL A 26 18.95 -10.03 16.32
N GLN A 27 19.03 -10.42 17.59
CA GLN A 27 20.13 -11.25 18.07
C GLN A 27 19.96 -12.71 17.64
N GLY A 28 20.94 -13.23 16.89
CA GLY A 28 20.92 -14.61 16.39
C GLY A 28 19.69 -14.87 15.52
N ASP A 29 18.90 -15.88 15.88
CA ASP A 29 17.62 -16.23 15.25
C ASP A 29 16.43 -16.05 16.22
N GLN A 30 16.57 -15.18 17.23
CA GLN A 30 15.46 -14.81 18.11
C GLN A 30 14.31 -14.18 17.31
N GLN A 31 13.07 -14.45 17.75
CA GLN A 31 11.87 -13.83 17.20
C GLN A 31 11.15 -13.10 18.32
N ALA A 32 10.69 -11.88 18.04
CA ALA A 32 9.97 -11.05 19.00
C ALA A 32 8.87 -10.25 18.30
N TRP A 33 8.03 -9.57 19.07
CA TRP A 33 7.07 -8.61 18.54
C TRP A 33 7.72 -7.22 18.49
N PHE A 34 8.20 -6.83 17.31
CA PHE A 34 8.82 -5.52 17.08
C PHE A 34 7.83 -4.43 16.61
N GLY A 35 6.53 -4.69 16.72
CA GLY A 35 5.46 -3.76 16.34
C GLY A 35 4.82 -4.05 14.98
N PHE A 36 3.99 -3.12 14.50
CA PHE A 36 3.33 -3.19 13.21
C PHE A 36 3.90 -2.09 12.29
N ALA A 37 4.82 -2.47 11.41
CA ALA A 37 5.52 -1.55 10.50
C ALA A 37 5.73 -2.15 9.12
N GLY A 38 5.78 -1.31 8.08
CA GLY A 38 6.00 -1.70 6.68
C GLY A 38 4.85 -1.31 5.74
N THR A 39 5.05 -1.50 4.44
CA THR A 39 4.05 -1.14 3.40
C THR A 39 3.02 -2.27 3.24
N PRO A 40 1.69 -2.00 3.30
CA PRO A 40 0.64 -3.02 3.38
C PRO A 40 0.74 -4.22 2.44
N GLY A 41 1.04 -4.01 1.14
CA GLY A 41 1.15 -5.09 0.15
C GLY A 41 2.42 -5.94 0.23
N TYR A 42 3.33 -5.65 1.15
CA TYR A 42 4.59 -6.37 1.37
C TYR A 42 4.70 -6.95 2.80
N LEU A 43 3.72 -6.67 3.67
CA LEU A 43 3.64 -7.24 5.02
C LEU A 43 3.45 -8.77 4.92
N SER A 44 4.09 -9.50 5.83
CA SER A 44 4.00 -10.96 5.90
C SER A 44 2.85 -11.42 6.81
N PRO A 45 2.39 -12.69 6.68
CA PRO A 45 1.24 -13.20 7.41
C PRO A 45 1.39 -13.11 8.93
N GLU A 46 2.58 -13.40 9.45
CA GLU A 46 2.89 -13.34 10.89
C GLU A 46 2.77 -11.92 11.48
N VAL A 47 3.27 -10.89 10.77
CA VAL A 47 3.12 -9.48 11.19
C VAL A 47 1.64 -9.08 11.21
N LEU A 48 0.85 -9.52 10.23
CA LEU A 48 -0.59 -9.27 10.17
C LEU A 48 -1.43 -10.05 11.20
N ARG A 49 -0.87 -11.13 11.78
CA ARG A 49 -1.48 -11.87 12.89
C ARG A 49 -1.04 -11.38 14.28
N LYS A 50 -0.06 -10.46 14.34
CA LYS A 50 0.62 -10.02 15.57
C LYS A 50 1.41 -11.14 16.25
N GLU A 51 1.94 -12.06 15.45
CA GLU A 51 2.84 -13.13 15.88
C GLU A 51 4.27 -12.59 16.02
N ALA A 52 5.11 -13.24 16.83
CA ALA A 52 6.54 -12.92 16.89
C ALA A 52 7.20 -13.19 15.52
N TYR A 53 8.13 -12.32 15.11
CA TYR A 53 8.74 -12.38 13.78
C TYR A 53 10.25 -12.06 13.82
N GLY A 54 10.89 -12.14 12.65
CA GLY A 54 12.32 -11.89 12.43
C GLY A 54 12.65 -12.02 10.94
N LYS A 55 13.89 -12.41 10.62
CA LYS A 55 14.44 -12.52 9.24
C LYS A 55 13.51 -13.08 8.14
N PRO A 56 12.59 -14.05 8.38
CA PRO A 56 11.68 -14.53 7.34
C PRO A 56 10.74 -13.46 6.73
N VAL A 57 10.49 -12.32 7.38
CA VAL A 57 9.63 -11.25 6.84
C VAL A 57 10.22 -10.66 5.55
N ASP A 58 11.54 -10.51 5.48
CA ASP A 58 12.24 -9.96 4.31
C ASP A 58 12.11 -10.88 3.10
N ILE A 59 12.11 -12.19 3.32
CA ILE A 59 11.94 -13.18 2.24
C ILE A 59 10.53 -13.10 1.63
N TRP A 60 9.51 -12.88 2.47
CA TRP A 60 8.14 -12.67 1.97
C TRP A 60 8.08 -11.42 1.09
N ALA A 61 8.65 -10.30 1.54
CA ALA A 61 8.75 -9.07 0.75
C ALA A 61 9.55 -9.29 -0.56
N CYS A 62 10.63 -10.08 -0.53
CA CYS A 62 11.37 -10.50 -1.73
C CYS A 62 10.51 -11.33 -2.69
N GLY A 63 9.65 -12.23 -2.19
CA GLY A 63 8.70 -12.99 -3.01
C GLY A 63 7.69 -12.09 -3.71
N VAL A 64 7.13 -11.11 -3.00
CA VAL A 64 6.25 -10.08 -3.57
C VAL A 64 6.96 -9.27 -4.65
N ILE A 65 8.21 -8.85 -4.41
CA ILE A 65 9.02 -8.11 -5.39
C ILE A 65 9.35 -8.99 -6.62
N LEU A 66 9.70 -10.26 -6.43
CA LEU A 66 10.00 -11.20 -7.52
C LEU A 66 8.77 -11.41 -8.42
N TYR A 67 7.58 -11.56 -7.84
CA TYR A 67 6.32 -11.64 -8.58
C TYR A 67 6.10 -10.38 -9.45
N ILE A 68 6.26 -9.18 -8.86
CA ILE A 68 6.13 -7.90 -9.58
C ILE A 68 7.18 -7.76 -10.69
N LEU A 69 8.39 -8.28 -10.51
CA LEU A 69 9.45 -8.24 -11.54
C LEU A 69 9.18 -9.16 -12.74
N LEU A 70 8.37 -10.22 -12.57
CA LEU A 70 8.04 -11.16 -13.66
C LEU A 70 6.85 -10.71 -14.51
N VAL A 71 5.80 -10.13 -13.90
CA VAL A 71 4.55 -9.77 -14.62
C VAL A 71 4.10 -8.31 -14.46
N GLY A 72 4.74 -7.51 -13.60
CA GLY A 72 4.48 -6.07 -13.47
C GLY A 72 3.29 -5.67 -12.60
N TYR A 73 2.63 -6.62 -11.92
CA TYR A 73 1.56 -6.39 -10.94
C TYR A 73 1.82 -7.19 -9.64
N PRO A 74 1.25 -6.82 -8.48
CA PRO A 74 1.48 -7.51 -7.21
C PRO A 74 0.64 -8.81 -7.07
N PRO A 75 1.09 -9.79 -6.28
CA PRO A 75 0.36 -11.03 -5.98
C PRO A 75 -0.85 -10.84 -5.06
N PHE A 76 -0.85 -9.77 -4.24
CA PHE A 76 -1.94 -9.42 -3.32
C PHE A 76 -2.40 -8.00 -3.63
N TRP A 77 -3.69 -7.83 -3.89
CA TRP A 77 -4.28 -6.52 -4.13
C TRP A 77 -5.79 -6.52 -3.85
N ASP A 78 -6.23 -5.49 -3.14
CA ASP A 78 -7.63 -5.10 -2.99
C ASP A 78 -7.66 -3.58 -2.76
N GLU A 79 -8.82 -2.95 -2.94
CA GLU A 79 -9.05 -1.56 -2.53
C GLU A 79 -9.36 -1.48 -1.03
N ASP A 80 -9.93 -2.56 -0.48
CA ASP A 80 -10.21 -2.76 0.94
C ASP A 80 -8.98 -3.34 1.67
N GLN A 81 -8.40 -2.57 2.59
CA GLN A 81 -7.23 -3.01 3.35
C GLN A 81 -7.49 -4.26 4.21
N HIS A 82 -8.70 -4.47 4.70
CA HIS A 82 -9.05 -5.64 5.50
C HIS A 82 -9.07 -6.90 4.61
N LYS A 83 -9.62 -6.81 3.39
CA LYS A 83 -9.57 -7.91 2.41
C LYS A 83 -8.14 -8.19 1.95
N LEU A 84 -7.33 -7.16 1.66
CA LEU A 84 -5.91 -7.32 1.35
C LEU A 84 -5.18 -8.09 2.48
N TYR A 85 -5.43 -7.74 3.75
CA TYR A 85 -4.87 -8.46 4.89
C TYR A 85 -5.42 -9.88 5.05
N GLN A 86 -6.65 -10.18 4.62
CA GLN A 86 -7.17 -11.54 4.54
C GLN A 86 -6.46 -12.36 3.45
N GLN A 87 -6.30 -11.81 2.23
CA GLN A 87 -5.56 -12.44 1.13
C GLN A 87 -4.13 -12.84 1.57
N ILE A 88 -3.38 -11.89 2.14
CA ILE A 88 -2.01 -12.12 2.65
C ILE A 88 -2.01 -13.20 3.74
N LYS A 89 -2.87 -13.10 4.75
CA LYS A 89 -2.91 -14.08 5.87
C LYS A 89 -3.29 -15.50 5.44
N ALA A 90 -4.04 -15.62 4.34
CA ALA A 90 -4.41 -16.89 3.70
C ALA A 90 -3.39 -17.38 2.67
N GLY A 91 -2.40 -16.56 2.29
CA GLY A 91 -1.49 -16.84 1.17
C GLY A 91 -2.21 -16.95 -0.18
N ALA A 92 -3.33 -16.25 -0.35
CA ALA A 92 -4.18 -16.32 -1.54
C ALA A 92 -3.63 -15.44 -2.67
N TYR A 93 -2.79 -16.04 -3.52
CA TYR A 93 -2.33 -15.52 -4.80
C TYR A 93 -2.31 -16.65 -5.83
N ASP A 94 -2.27 -16.30 -7.11
CA ASP A 94 -2.25 -17.25 -8.23
C ASP A 94 -1.26 -16.81 -9.34
N PHE A 95 -1.24 -17.59 -10.42
CA PHE A 95 -0.40 -17.37 -11.61
C PHE A 95 -1.27 -17.36 -12.87
N PRO A 96 -2.11 -16.31 -13.08
CA PRO A 96 -3.13 -16.33 -14.12
C PRO A 96 -2.56 -16.24 -15.54
N SER A 97 -3.27 -16.88 -16.47
CA SER A 97 -3.01 -16.80 -17.91
C SER A 97 -3.54 -15.47 -18.49
N PRO A 98 -2.88 -14.87 -19.50
CA PRO A 98 -1.76 -15.42 -20.26
C PRO A 98 -0.36 -15.08 -19.71
N GLU A 99 -0.20 -14.07 -18.85
CA GLU A 99 1.13 -13.50 -18.55
C GLU A 99 2.07 -14.55 -17.90
N TRP A 100 1.51 -15.42 -17.07
CA TRP A 100 2.25 -16.49 -16.41
C TRP A 100 2.47 -17.74 -17.25
N ASP A 101 1.81 -17.93 -18.40
CA ASP A 101 1.93 -19.16 -19.21
C ASP A 101 3.36 -19.34 -19.73
N THR A 102 4.01 -18.23 -20.07
CA THR A 102 5.41 -18.21 -20.52
C THR A 102 6.43 -18.37 -19.39
N VAL A 103 6.02 -18.13 -18.13
CA VAL A 103 6.92 -18.03 -16.97
C VAL A 103 7.28 -19.43 -16.46
N THR A 104 8.59 -19.69 -16.32
CA THR A 104 9.10 -21.04 -16.10
C THR A 104 8.64 -21.64 -14.76
N PRO A 105 8.48 -22.97 -14.66
CA PRO A 105 8.04 -23.63 -13.43
C PRO A 105 8.92 -23.32 -12.21
N GLU A 106 10.22 -23.11 -12.43
CA GLU A 106 11.20 -22.85 -11.37
C GLU A 106 11.10 -21.41 -10.84
N ALA A 107 10.69 -20.46 -11.67
CA ALA A 107 10.37 -19.10 -11.22
C ALA A 107 9.14 -19.10 -10.31
N LYS A 108 8.08 -19.81 -10.72
CA LYS A 108 6.86 -20.04 -9.93
C LYS A 108 7.17 -20.80 -8.64
N ASN A 109 8.02 -21.81 -8.70
CA ASN A 109 8.45 -22.59 -7.54
C ASN A 109 9.23 -21.74 -6.51
N LEU A 110 10.15 -20.88 -6.95
CA LEU A 110 10.86 -19.97 -6.05
C LEU A 110 9.90 -18.99 -5.36
N ILE A 111 8.93 -18.44 -6.10
CA ILE A 111 7.87 -17.60 -5.52
C ILE A 111 7.08 -18.38 -4.48
N ASN A 112 6.67 -19.63 -4.75
CA ASN A 112 5.94 -20.45 -3.79
C ASN A 112 6.74 -20.69 -2.49
N GLN A 113 8.05 -20.89 -2.62
CA GLN A 113 8.95 -21.07 -1.47
C GLN A 113 9.16 -19.76 -0.67
N MET A 114 9.16 -18.59 -1.33
CA MET A 114 9.24 -17.27 -0.68
C MET A 114 7.91 -16.83 -0.05
N LEU A 115 6.78 -17.07 -0.72
CA LEU A 115 5.42 -16.75 -0.26
C LEU A 115 4.80 -17.91 0.53
N THR A 116 5.62 -18.71 1.20
CA THR A 116 5.15 -19.75 2.12
C THR A 116 4.67 -19.11 3.43
N ILE A 117 3.42 -19.43 3.81
CA ILE A 117 2.69 -18.78 4.90
C ILE A 117 3.34 -19.00 6.26
N ASN A 118 3.89 -20.18 6.53
CA ASN A 118 4.57 -20.50 7.78
C ASN A 118 6.04 -20.05 7.68
N PRO A 119 6.51 -19.07 8.49
CA PRO A 119 7.87 -18.55 8.40
C PRO A 119 8.96 -19.58 8.68
N ALA A 120 8.68 -20.65 9.45
CA ALA A 120 9.61 -21.75 9.70
C ALA A 120 9.65 -22.81 8.57
N LYS A 121 8.80 -22.67 7.54
CA LYS A 121 8.85 -23.44 6.28
C LYS A 121 9.18 -22.57 5.06
N ARG A 122 9.33 -21.26 5.25
CA ARG A 122 9.69 -20.29 4.21
C ARG A 122 11.20 -20.43 3.93
N ILE A 123 11.57 -20.41 2.66
CA ILE A 123 12.97 -20.52 2.24
C ILE A 123 13.84 -19.41 2.88
N THR A 124 15.08 -19.71 3.26
CA THR A 124 16.01 -18.66 3.70
C THR A 124 16.65 -17.95 2.52
N ALA A 125 17.23 -16.76 2.74
CA ALA A 125 18.01 -16.06 1.72
C ALA A 125 19.17 -16.92 1.17
N HIS A 126 19.80 -17.72 2.04
CA HIS A 126 20.93 -18.58 1.67
C HIS A 126 20.52 -19.77 0.78
N GLU A 127 19.32 -20.31 0.98
CA GLU A 127 18.74 -21.35 0.12
C GLU A 127 18.20 -20.76 -1.19
N ALA A 128 17.56 -19.58 -1.13
CA ALA A 128 17.06 -18.88 -2.31
C ALA A 128 18.18 -18.54 -3.31
N LEU A 129 19.36 -18.15 -2.82
CA LEU A 129 20.55 -17.93 -3.65
C LEU A 129 21.10 -19.22 -4.30
N LYS A 130 20.79 -20.40 -3.72
CA LYS A 130 21.14 -21.72 -4.27
C LYS A 130 20.05 -22.30 -5.18
N HIS A 131 18.87 -21.69 -5.26
CA HIS A 131 17.77 -22.18 -6.08
C HIS A 131 18.15 -22.21 -7.57
N PRO A 132 17.82 -23.26 -8.35
CA PRO A 132 18.24 -23.40 -9.75
C PRO A 132 17.94 -22.19 -10.64
N TRP A 133 16.79 -21.54 -10.45
CA TRP A 133 16.43 -20.33 -11.19
C TRP A 133 17.40 -19.15 -10.98
N VAL A 134 18.06 -19.09 -9.81
CA VAL A 134 19.05 -18.06 -9.46
C VAL A 134 20.46 -18.51 -9.83
N CYS A 135 20.88 -19.71 -9.39
CA CYS A 135 22.26 -20.16 -9.52
C CYS A 135 22.59 -20.77 -10.90
N GLN A 136 21.59 -21.28 -11.63
CA GLN A 136 21.71 -21.86 -12.98
C GLN A 136 20.94 -21.01 -14.00
N ARG A 137 20.96 -19.67 -13.82
CA ARG A 137 20.17 -18.71 -14.61
C ARG A 137 20.33 -18.88 -16.13
N SER A 138 21.50 -19.29 -16.63
CA SER A 138 21.78 -19.49 -18.05
C SER A 138 21.06 -20.67 -18.70
N THR A 139 20.60 -21.65 -17.91
CA THR A 139 19.85 -22.83 -18.40
C THR A 139 18.40 -22.85 -17.91
N VAL A 140 18.12 -22.29 -16.74
CA VAL A 140 16.80 -22.36 -16.08
C VAL A 140 15.93 -21.11 -16.30
N ALA A 141 16.52 -19.91 -16.43
CA ALA A 141 15.74 -18.69 -16.61
C ALA A 141 15.44 -18.40 -18.09
N SER A 142 14.15 -18.20 -18.40
CA SER A 142 13.69 -17.82 -19.75
C SER A 142 14.41 -16.57 -20.26
N MET A 143 15.07 -16.68 -21.41
CA MET A 143 15.71 -15.56 -22.13
C MET A 143 14.74 -14.73 -22.99
N MET A 144 13.43 -15.02 -22.95
CA MET A 144 12.43 -14.30 -23.75
C MET A 144 12.19 -12.89 -23.19
N HIS A 145 12.27 -11.87 -24.05
CA HIS A 145 11.85 -10.51 -23.71
C HIS A 145 10.33 -10.47 -23.47
N ARG A 146 9.91 -9.90 -22.34
CA ARG A 146 8.50 -9.78 -21.95
C ARG A 146 8.02 -8.34 -22.08
N GLN A 147 7.41 -8.03 -23.22
CA GLN A 147 6.87 -6.71 -23.50
C GLN A 147 5.70 -6.35 -22.58
N GLU A 148 4.80 -7.31 -22.32
CA GLU A 148 3.63 -7.16 -21.43
C GLU A 148 4.05 -6.77 -20.01
N THR A 149 5.02 -7.48 -19.43
CA THR A 149 5.63 -7.15 -18.13
C THR A 149 6.13 -5.71 -18.07
N VAL A 150 6.79 -5.22 -19.13
CA VAL A 150 7.29 -3.83 -19.20
C VAL A 150 6.13 -2.82 -19.20
N GLU A 151 4.99 -3.15 -19.82
CA GLU A 151 3.82 -2.29 -19.88
C GLU A 151 2.99 -2.30 -18.59
N CYS A 152 2.82 -3.47 -17.97
CA CYS A 152 2.27 -3.59 -16.62
C CYS A 152 3.14 -2.87 -15.59
N LEU A 153 4.47 -3.01 -15.64
CA LEU A 153 5.40 -2.32 -14.74
C LEU A 153 5.41 -0.80 -14.95
N LYS A 154 5.17 -0.30 -16.17
CA LYS A 154 4.90 1.14 -16.44
C LYS A 154 3.61 1.59 -15.75
N LYS A 155 2.50 0.86 -15.93
CA LYS A 155 1.19 1.15 -15.30
C LYS A 155 1.31 1.15 -13.76
N PHE A 156 1.98 0.16 -13.19
CA PHE A 156 2.26 0.04 -11.75
C PHE A 156 3.05 1.23 -11.22
N ASN A 157 4.17 1.60 -11.88
CA ASN A 157 4.96 2.76 -11.47
C ASN A 157 4.20 4.09 -11.60
N ALA A 158 3.33 4.24 -12.59
CA ALA A 158 2.47 5.41 -12.73
C ALA A 158 1.44 5.50 -11.57
N ARG A 159 0.72 4.41 -11.28
CA ARG A 159 -0.21 4.32 -10.14
C ARG A 159 0.49 4.62 -8.81
N ARG A 160 1.68 4.04 -8.59
CA ARG A 160 2.50 4.26 -7.38
C ARG A 160 2.90 5.72 -7.22
N LYS A 161 3.45 6.36 -8.26
CA LYS A 161 3.81 7.79 -8.24
C LYS A 161 2.61 8.70 -7.99
N LEU A 162 1.43 8.37 -8.54
CA LEU A 162 0.21 9.14 -8.30
C LEU A 162 -0.28 9.01 -6.85
N LYS A 163 -0.26 7.80 -6.26
CA LYS A 163 -0.65 7.57 -4.86
C LYS A 163 0.29 8.31 -3.89
N VAL A 164 1.61 8.29 -4.14
CA VAL A 164 2.59 9.08 -3.38
C VAL A 164 2.33 10.58 -3.54
N ARG A 165 2.02 11.08 -4.75
CA ARG A 165 1.69 12.50 -4.95
C ARG A 165 0.37 12.93 -4.29
N GLY A 166 -0.58 12.01 -4.08
CA GLY A 166 -1.76 12.28 -3.26
C GLY A 166 -1.37 12.59 -1.81
N LEU A 167 -0.66 11.66 -1.17
CA LEU A 167 -0.20 11.79 0.22
C LEU A 167 0.73 12.99 0.44
N VAL A 168 1.57 13.34 -0.55
CA VAL A 168 2.42 14.54 -0.50
C VAL A 168 1.64 15.83 -0.82
N GLY A 169 0.57 15.75 -1.60
CA GLY A 169 -0.29 16.89 -1.93
C GLY A 169 -1.15 17.34 -0.74
N GLU A 170 -1.54 16.41 0.13
CA GLU A 170 -2.26 16.68 1.38
C GLU A 170 -1.41 17.48 2.40
N ALA A 171 -0.10 17.59 2.19
CA ALA A 171 0.81 18.34 3.07
C ALA A 171 1.00 19.82 2.70
N TRP A 172 0.41 20.32 1.60
CA TRP A 172 0.53 21.73 1.15
C TRP A 172 -0.81 22.32 0.67
N ALA A 173 -1.91 21.94 1.33
CA ALA A 173 -3.27 22.42 1.04
C ALA A 173 -4.00 22.92 2.30
N GLY A 174 -3.30 23.70 3.15
CA GLY A 174 -3.97 24.55 4.13
C GLY A 174 -4.67 25.71 3.43
N ASP A 175 -5.97 25.88 3.70
CA ASP A 175 -6.86 26.96 3.24
C ASP A 175 -6.79 27.39 1.76
N ALA A 176 -7.63 26.76 0.92
CA ALA A 176 -8.43 27.50 -0.07
C ALA A 176 -9.65 26.73 -0.58
N LEU A 177 -10.83 27.27 -0.26
CA LEU A 177 -12.08 27.27 -1.06
C LEU A 177 -12.63 25.96 -1.66
N THR A 178 -13.79 25.58 -1.14
CA THR A 178 -14.77 24.71 -1.79
C THR A 178 -15.18 25.24 -3.19
N LEU A 179 -15.11 24.38 -4.20
CA LEU A 179 -15.80 24.60 -5.48
C LEU A 179 -16.71 23.42 -5.82
N SER A 180 -17.98 23.59 -5.48
CA SER A 180 -19.07 22.70 -5.89
C SER A 180 -19.30 22.81 -7.41
N PRO A 181 -19.56 21.70 -8.14
CA PRO A 181 -19.83 21.75 -9.57
C PRO A 181 -21.16 22.49 -9.85
N PRO A 182 -21.18 23.50 -10.74
CA PRO A 182 -22.38 24.29 -11.00
C PRO A 182 -23.42 23.52 -11.81
N ALA A 183 -24.59 23.28 -11.21
CA ALA A 183 -25.76 22.78 -11.93
C ALA A 183 -26.35 23.89 -12.82
N ALA A 184 -26.35 23.69 -14.14
CA ALA A 184 -26.91 24.64 -15.10
C ALA A 184 -27.97 23.97 -15.99
N ALA A 185 -29.23 24.38 -15.86
CA ALA A 185 -30.37 23.80 -16.58
C ALA A 185 -30.75 24.59 -17.85
N LYS A 186 -31.11 23.84 -18.91
CA LYS A 186 -31.85 24.21 -20.15
C LYS A 186 -31.97 22.92 -21.00
N SER A 187 -33.01 22.65 -21.80
CA SER A 187 -34.29 23.36 -22.04
C SER A 187 -35.39 22.35 -22.46
N LEU A 188 -36.65 22.78 -22.50
CA LEU A 188 -37.85 21.99 -22.82
C LEU A 188 -38.09 21.83 -24.34
N LEU A 189 -38.68 20.69 -24.76
CA LEU A 189 -39.62 20.47 -25.90
C LEU A 189 -40.24 19.04 -25.71
N ASN A 190 -41.55 18.73 -25.63
CA ASN A 190 -42.79 19.10 -26.36
C ASN A 190 -42.87 18.42 -27.75
N LYS A 191 -43.86 17.55 -28.12
CA LYS A 191 -45.17 17.07 -27.56
C LYS A 191 -45.57 15.75 -28.32
N LYS A 192 -46.69 15.00 -28.19
CA LYS A 192 -47.97 14.93 -27.41
C LYS A 192 -48.53 13.47 -27.53
N ALA A 193 -49.52 13.08 -26.71
CA ALA A 193 -50.60 12.09 -26.96
C ALA A 193 -50.30 10.57 -26.91
N ASP A 194 -51.23 9.66 -26.61
CA ASP A 194 -52.55 9.62 -25.88
C ASP A 194 -52.90 8.10 -25.73
N GLY A 195 -53.81 7.57 -24.89
CA GLY A 195 -54.72 8.09 -23.87
C GLY A 195 -55.78 7.02 -23.43
N VAL A 196 -56.80 7.42 -22.67
CA VAL A 196 -58.10 6.72 -22.42
C VAL A 196 -58.15 5.53 -21.40
N LYS A 197 -59.31 5.40 -20.73
CA LYS A 197 -59.78 4.50 -19.62
C LYS A 197 -61.18 3.93 -20.02
N PRO A 198 -61.92 3.01 -19.32
CA PRO A 198 -62.17 2.99 -17.85
C PRO A 198 -62.60 1.65 -17.13
N GLN A 199 -62.80 1.72 -15.79
CA GLN A 199 -63.78 0.95 -14.95
C GLN A 199 -63.69 -0.62 -14.84
N THR A 200 -64.24 -1.37 -13.84
CA THR A 200 -65.12 -1.08 -12.66
C THR A 200 -65.03 -2.16 -11.52
N ASN A 201 -65.27 -1.75 -10.27
CA ASN A 201 -65.97 -2.43 -9.12
C ASN A 201 -65.58 -3.81 -8.50
N SER A 202 -65.33 -3.79 -7.17
CA SER A 202 -65.94 -4.63 -6.08
C SER A 202 -65.58 -6.16 -5.95
N THR A 203 -65.60 -6.84 -4.78
CA THR A 203 -66.04 -6.53 -3.38
C THR A 203 -65.47 -7.49 -2.28
N LYS A 204 -65.51 -7.05 -0.99
CA LYS A 204 -65.67 -7.82 0.30
C LYS A 204 -64.51 -8.62 0.97
N GLY A 205 -64.49 -8.56 2.32
CA GLY A 205 -63.67 -9.34 3.29
C GLY A 205 -62.50 -8.54 3.91
N SER A 206 -62.46 -8.04 5.17
CA SER A 206 -62.85 -8.53 6.52
C SER A 206 -61.97 -9.69 7.03
N ALA A 207 -61.26 -9.65 8.17
CA ALA A 207 -60.88 -8.62 9.17
C ALA A 207 -59.61 -9.15 9.92
N GLY A 208 -58.86 -8.47 10.80
CA GLY A 208 -58.87 -7.14 11.46
C GLY A 208 -57.74 -7.09 12.52
N VAL A 209 -57.66 -6.07 13.41
CA VAL A 209 -56.78 -6.00 14.63
C VAL A 209 -55.25 -5.92 14.35
N THR A 210 -54.42 -4.99 14.89
CA THR A 210 -54.58 -3.73 15.66
C THR A 210 -53.36 -2.81 15.43
N SER A 211 -53.51 -1.50 15.63
CA SER A 211 -52.41 -0.49 15.75
C SER A 211 -52.55 0.21 17.12
N PRO A 212 -51.48 0.79 17.73
CA PRO A 212 -51.01 2.18 17.47
C PRO A 212 -49.46 2.27 17.23
N LYS A 213 -48.82 3.28 16.56
CA LYS A 213 -48.78 4.78 16.71
C LYS A 213 -47.96 5.21 17.95
N GLY A 214 -47.01 6.16 17.98
CA GLY A 214 -46.35 7.10 17.03
C GLY A 214 -45.16 7.79 17.78
N THR A 215 -44.51 8.92 17.45
CA THR A 215 -44.58 9.95 16.38
C THR A 215 -43.26 10.79 16.39
N LEU A 216 -43.01 11.69 15.41
CA LEU A 216 -41.93 12.73 15.36
C LEU A 216 -42.49 14.14 15.66
N PRO A 217 -41.69 15.23 15.79
CA PRO A 217 -40.35 15.45 16.40
C PRO A 217 -40.49 16.48 17.59
N PRO A 218 -39.61 17.48 17.93
CA PRO A 218 -38.92 18.48 17.09
C PRO A 218 -37.42 18.77 17.45
N THR A 219 -36.86 19.81 16.82
CA THR A 219 -35.49 20.33 16.98
C THR A 219 -35.27 21.22 18.21
N ALA A 220 -34.03 21.26 18.74
CA ALA A 220 -33.51 22.36 19.56
C ALA A 220 -32.05 22.68 19.21
N LEU A 221 -31.67 23.95 19.29
CA LEU A 221 -30.30 24.45 19.16
C LEU A 221 -29.72 24.70 20.55
N GLN A 222 -28.44 24.40 20.78
CA GLN A 222 -27.68 25.05 21.85
C GLN A 222 -26.18 25.09 21.54
N GLU A 223 -25.57 26.24 21.78
CA GLU A 223 -24.12 26.48 21.71
C GLU A 223 -23.44 26.05 23.03
N SER A 224 -22.17 25.66 22.98
CA SER A 224 -21.28 25.67 24.14
C SER A 224 -19.82 25.80 23.68
N SER A 225 -19.03 26.54 24.46
CA SER A 225 -17.72 27.06 24.05
C SER A 225 -16.52 26.23 24.53
N ASP A 226 -15.34 26.66 24.08
CA ASP A 226 -14.02 26.52 24.69
C ASP A 226 -13.36 25.13 24.83
N SER A 227 -12.25 24.98 24.12
CA SER A 227 -11.10 24.15 24.49
C SER A 227 -9.85 24.61 23.73
N THR A 228 -9.33 25.79 24.06
CA THR A 228 -7.98 26.20 23.64
C THR A 228 -6.93 25.35 24.34
N ASN A 229 -6.22 24.51 23.59
CA ASN A 229 -5.03 23.80 24.08
C ASN A 229 -4.04 23.55 22.93
N THR A 230 -3.06 24.44 22.80
CA THR A 230 -1.87 24.31 21.95
C THR A 230 -0.66 24.93 22.68
N THR A 231 0.53 24.92 22.06
CA THR A 231 1.75 25.64 22.48
C THR A 231 2.38 25.25 23.84
N ILE A 232 2.69 23.96 24.04
CA ILE A 232 3.85 23.55 24.86
C ILE A 232 4.73 22.55 24.09
N GLU A 233 4.17 21.45 23.58
CA GLU A 233 4.95 20.37 22.97
C GLU A 233 5.62 20.73 21.63
N ASP A 234 5.04 21.66 20.86
CA ASP A 234 5.50 21.94 19.49
C ASP A 234 6.87 22.66 19.44
N GLU A 235 7.12 23.60 20.37
CA GLU A 235 8.39 24.33 20.45
C GLU A 235 9.59 23.42 20.78
N ASP A 236 9.42 22.37 21.59
CA ASP A 236 10.51 21.43 21.88
C ASP A 236 10.87 20.58 20.64
N THR A 237 9.87 20.16 19.83
CA THR A 237 10.17 19.48 18.57
C THR A 237 10.81 20.41 17.54
N LYS A 238 10.45 21.69 17.56
CA LYS A 238 10.98 22.74 16.67
C LYS A 238 12.41 23.11 17.04
N ALA A 239 12.72 23.26 18.33
CA ALA A 239 14.08 23.43 18.84
C ALA A 239 14.97 22.24 18.46
N ARG A 240 14.51 21.01 18.70
CA ARG A 240 15.25 19.79 18.34
C ARG A 240 15.49 19.65 16.83
N LYS A 241 14.56 20.10 15.98
CA LYS A 241 14.76 20.19 14.52
C LYS A 241 15.83 21.22 14.14
N GLN A 242 15.83 22.40 14.76
CA GLN A 242 16.84 23.43 14.51
C GLN A 242 18.25 23.00 14.96
N GLU A 243 18.34 22.30 16.10
CA GLU A 243 19.59 21.72 16.61
C GLU A 243 20.16 20.66 15.66
N ILE A 244 19.33 19.73 15.17
CA ILE A 244 19.72 18.73 14.16
C ILE A 244 20.23 19.40 12.87
N ILE A 245 19.52 20.42 12.36
CA ILE A 245 19.94 21.16 11.15
C ILE A 245 21.33 21.77 11.36
N LYS A 246 21.52 22.51 12.46
CA LYS A 246 22.80 23.15 12.80
C LYS A 246 23.95 22.15 12.89
N ILE A 247 23.74 21.00 13.54
CA ILE A 247 24.75 19.94 13.64
C ILE A 247 25.10 19.38 12.24
N THR A 248 24.11 19.21 11.35
CA THR A 248 24.39 18.75 9.98
C THR A 248 25.12 19.79 9.13
N GLU A 249 24.86 21.09 9.31
CA GLU A 249 25.59 22.17 8.63
C GLU A 249 27.06 22.21 9.09
N GLN A 250 27.32 22.13 10.39
CA GLN A 250 28.67 22.07 10.96
C GLN A 250 29.44 20.82 10.48
N LEU A 251 28.78 19.66 10.39
CA LEU A 251 29.41 18.43 9.87
C LEU A 251 29.79 18.54 8.38
N ILE A 252 28.97 19.22 7.57
CA ILE A 252 29.27 19.48 6.15
C ILE A 252 30.45 20.45 6.02
N GLU A 253 30.53 21.49 6.86
CA GLU A 253 31.64 22.45 6.87
C GLU A 253 32.96 21.80 7.31
N ALA A 254 32.94 20.99 8.38
CA ALA A 254 34.06 20.19 8.84
C ALA A 254 34.60 19.26 7.74
N VAL A 255 33.72 18.52 7.06
CA VAL A 255 34.10 17.62 5.95
C VAL A 255 34.69 18.37 4.74
N ASN A 256 34.20 19.57 4.43
CA ASN A 256 34.73 20.39 3.34
C ASN A 256 36.10 21.01 3.67
N ASN A 257 36.30 21.44 4.92
CA ASN A 257 37.53 22.10 5.37
C ASN A 257 38.63 21.11 5.81
N GLY A 258 38.27 19.85 6.10
CA GLY A 258 39.19 18.80 6.56
C GLY A 258 39.58 18.90 8.04
N ASP A 259 38.90 19.78 8.79
CA ASP A 259 39.08 19.96 10.24
C ASP A 259 37.97 19.23 10.99
N PHE A 260 38.36 18.31 11.87
CA PHE A 260 37.46 17.45 12.64
C PHE A 260 37.50 17.74 14.15
N GLU A 261 38.32 18.68 14.65
CA GLU A 261 38.31 19.03 16.08
C GLU A 261 37.08 19.88 16.46
N ALA A 262 36.41 20.49 15.48
CA ALA A 262 35.16 21.26 15.67
C ALA A 262 33.91 20.41 16.01
N TYR A 263 34.06 19.10 16.27
CA TYR A 263 32.96 18.14 16.51
C TYR A 263 33.15 17.34 17.83
N ALA A 264 33.83 17.93 18.82
CA ALA A 264 34.10 17.34 20.14
C ALA A 264 33.25 17.96 21.26
#